data_AF-A0A1C2GGV9-F1
#
_entry.id   AF-A0A1C2GGV9-F1
#
_cell.length_a   1.000
_cell.length_b   1.000
_cell.length_c   1.000
_cell.angle_alpha   90.00
_cell.angle_beta   90.00
_cell.angle_gamma   90.00
#
_symmetry.space_group_name_H-M   'P 1'
#
loop_
_entity.id
_entity.type
_entity.pdbx_description
1 polymer ?
#
loop_
_entity_poly.entity_id
_entity_poly.type
_entity_poly.pdbx_seq_one_letter_code
_entity_poly.pdbx_strand_id
1 'polypeptide(L)'
;MDSALIVKLAKVGVFVLVVVFAVVKILMRKLWIKKRGIKAEAIIVELVEKVTKGNIDNNFVDKTTYYPVIRYTTHHWDHLTKQHDVSFEPGVFKTGDKITIIYDSKNPDRYVVDDFNKAL
;
A
#
# COMPACT_ATOMS: atom_id res chain seq x y z
N MET A 1 -31.35 -1.73 -33.58
CA MET A 1 -30.23 -1.55 -32.61
C MET A 1 -29.00 -2.18 -33.21
N ASP A 2 -27.90 -1.43 -33.32
CA ASP A 2 -26.68 -1.90 -33.99
C ASP A 2 -25.95 -2.95 -33.12
N SER A 3 -25.65 -4.11 -33.70
CA SER A 3 -24.88 -5.18 -33.05
C SER A 3 -23.52 -4.72 -32.53
N ALA A 4 -22.89 -3.74 -33.20
CA ALA A 4 -21.63 -3.16 -32.75
C ALA A 4 -21.79 -2.38 -31.44
N LEU A 5 -22.95 -1.75 -31.22
CA LEU A 5 -23.26 -1.00 -30.00
C LEU A 5 -23.48 -1.96 -28.83
N ILE A 6 -24.16 -3.08 -29.06
CA ILE A 6 -24.38 -4.14 -28.06
C ILE A 6 -23.03 -4.75 -27.61
N VAL A 7 -22.14 -5.06 -28.54
CA VAL A 7 -20.81 -5.63 -28.22
C VAL A 7 -19.94 -4.65 -27.44
N LYS A 8 -19.99 -3.34 -27.73
CA LYS A 8 -19.27 -2.32 -26.96
C LYS A 8 -19.77 -2.23 -25.51
N LEU A 9 -21.08 -2.19 -25.30
CA LEU A 9 -21.67 -2.15 -23.96
C LEU A 9 -21.34 -3.40 -23.15
N ALA A 10 -21.38 -4.58 -23.76
CA ALA A 10 -20.99 -5.83 -23.11
C ALA A 10 -19.53 -5.81 -22.64
N LYS A 11 -18.60 -5.32 -23.47
CA LYS A 11 -17.18 -5.19 -23.10
C LYS A 11 -16.97 -4.22 -21.94
N VAL A 12 -17.66 -3.08 -21.94
CA VAL A 12 -17.61 -2.13 -20.81
C VAL A 12 -18.15 -2.78 -19.54
N GLY A 13 -19.27 -3.51 -19.63
CA GLY A 13 -19.83 -4.24 -18.49
C GLY A 13 -18.85 -5.28 -17.92
N VAL A 14 -18.24 -6.10 -18.78
CA VAL A 14 -17.22 -7.08 -18.36
C VAL A 14 -16.02 -6.39 -17.72
N PHE A 15 -15.52 -5.30 -18.33
CA PHE A 15 -14.39 -4.55 -17.79
C PHE A 15 -14.69 -4.00 -16.39
N VAL A 16 -15.86 -3.37 -16.20
CA VAL A 16 -16.30 -2.86 -14.89
C VAL A 16 -16.36 -4.01 -13.88
N LEU A 17 -16.89 -5.17 -14.26
CA LEU A 17 -17.01 -6.32 -13.37
C LEU A 17 -15.65 -6.87 -12.93
N VAL A 18 -14.67 -6.93 -13.86
CA VAL A 18 -13.29 -7.33 -13.54
C VAL A 18 -12.64 -6.33 -12.57
N VAL A 19 -12.81 -5.03 -12.80
CA VAL A 19 -12.28 -3.98 -11.91
C VAL A 19 -12.90 -4.09 -10.52
N VAL A 20 -14.22 -4.24 -10.43
CA VAL A 20 -14.93 -4.41 -9.15
C VAL A 20 -14.43 -5.65 -8.42
N PHE A 21 -14.31 -6.79 -9.12
CA PHE A 21 -13.83 -8.03 -8.52
C PHE A 21 -12.39 -7.90 -7.99
N ALA A 22 -11.51 -7.23 -8.73
CA ALA A 22 -10.13 -6.95 -8.30
C ALA A 22 -10.11 -6.09 -7.02
N VAL A 23 -10.89 -5.02 -6.96
CA VAL A 23 -11.00 -4.15 -5.78
C VAL A 23 -11.52 -4.92 -4.57
N VAL A 24 -12.59 -5.72 -4.74
CA VAL A 24 -13.16 -6.55 -3.67
C VAL A 24 -12.12 -7.52 -3.11
N LYS A 25 -11.34 -8.19 -3.98
CA LYS A 25 -10.27 -9.08 -3.53
C LYS A 25 -9.20 -8.36 -2.72
N ILE A 26 -8.80 -7.15 -3.13
CA ILE A 26 -7.79 -6.36 -2.39
C ILE A 26 -8.31 -5.98 -1.00
N LEU A 27 -9.57 -5.56 -0.89
CA LEU A 27 -10.19 -5.18 0.39
C LEU A 27 -10.36 -6.40 1.31
N MET A 28 -10.91 -7.50 0.81
CA MET A 28 -11.07 -8.74 1.58
C MET A 28 -9.72 -9.25 2.11
N ARG A 29 -8.65 -9.13 1.31
CA ARG A 29 -7.30 -9.52 1.71
C ARG A 29 -6.77 -8.66 2.86
N LYS A 30 -6.89 -7.33 2.80
CA LYS A 30 -6.50 -6.45 3.92
C LYS A 30 -7.23 -6.82 5.21
N LEU A 31 -8.54 -7.10 5.13
CA LEU A 31 -9.34 -7.51 6.28
C LEU A 31 -8.92 -8.86 6.84
N TRP A 32 -8.56 -9.81 5.98
CA TRP A 32 -8.05 -11.12 6.40
C TRP A 32 -6.74 -11.01 7.17
N ILE A 33 -5.78 -10.23 6.66
CA ILE A 33 -4.49 -10.01 7.35
C ILE A 33 -4.71 -9.34 8.70
N LYS A 34 -5.58 -8.33 8.79
CA LYS A 34 -5.91 -7.69 10.08
C LYS A 34 -6.50 -8.65 11.12
N LYS A 35 -7.29 -9.64 10.69
CA LYS A 35 -7.97 -10.58 11.59
C LYS A 35 -7.12 -11.80 11.98
N ARG A 36 -6.24 -12.27 11.09
CA ARG A 36 -5.53 -13.55 11.23
C ARG A 36 -4.02 -13.45 11.09
N GLY A 37 -3.50 -12.27 10.79
CA GLY A 37 -2.07 -12.05 10.65
C GLY A 37 -1.36 -12.03 12.00
N ILE A 38 -0.03 -12.06 11.93
CA ILE A 38 0.84 -12.06 13.10
C ILE A 38 1.40 -10.65 13.26
N LYS A 39 1.35 -10.11 14.48
CA LYS A 39 1.96 -8.82 14.82
C LYS A 39 3.47 -8.96 14.90
N ALA A 40 4.19 -8.01 14.32
CA ALA A 40 5.63 -7.89 14.44
C ALA A 40 6.03 -6.43 14.60
N GLU A 41 7.12 -6.21 15.33
CA GLU A 41 7.79 -4.92 15.38
C GLU A 41 8.70 -4.78 14.14
N ALA A 42 8.54 -3.68 13.43
CA ALA A 42 9.38 -3.32 12.29
C ALA A 42 10.13 -2.02 12.58
N ILE A 43 11.32 -1.88 12.01
CA ILE A 43 12.15 -0.69 12.13
C ILE A 43 12.27 -0.05 10.75
N ILE A 44 12.09 1.26 10.66
CA ILE A 44 12.35 2.01 9.43
C ILE A 44 13.87 2.12 9.26
N VAL A 45 14.39 1.52 8.20
CA VAL A 45 15.84 1.51 7.91
C VAL A 45 16.25 2.58 6.92
N GLU A 46 15.31 3.06 6.10
CA GLU A 46 15.55 4.09 5.09
C GLU A 46 14.23 4.80 4.73
N LEU A 47 14.32 6.05 4.25
CA LEU A 47 13.21 6.79 3.67
C LEU A 47 13.57 7.14 2.23
N VAL A 48 12.90 6.50 1.28
CA VAL A 48 13.10 6.79 -0.15
C VAL A 48 12.30 8.04 -0.51
N GLU A 49 13.01 9.10 -0.88
CA GLU A 49 12.41 10.34 -1.34
C GLU A 49 11.98 10.23 -2.80
N LYS A 50 10.77 10.73 -3.11
CA LYS A 50 10.28 10.87 -4.48
C LYS A 50 9.66 12.25 -4.67
N VAL A 51 10.30 13.05 -5.51
CA VAL A 51 9.81 14.37 -5.93
C VAL A 51 8.92 14.21 -7.16
N THR A 52 7.70 14.70 -7.08
CA THR A 52 6.75 14.71 -8.19
C THR A 52 6.35 16.14 -8.49
N LYS A 53 6.36 16.53 -9.78
CA LYS A 53 5.88 17.85 -10.19
C LYS A 53 4.35 17.86 -10.20
N GLY A 54 3.75 18.68 -9.34
CA GLY A 54 2.33 19.00 -9.37
C GLY A 54 2.08 20.30 -10.15
N ASN A 55 0.92 20.40 -10.78
CA ASN A 55 0.44 21.68 -11.32
C ASN A 55 -0.62 22.21 -10.35
N ILE A 56 -0.36 23.37 -9.76
CA ILE A 56 -1.32 24.10 -8.94
C ILE A 56 -1.41 25.50 -9.55
N ASP A 57 -2.60 25.87 -10.03
CA ASP A 57 -2.90 27.20 -10.58
C ASP A 57 -1.89 27.69 -11.63
N ASN A 58 -1.55 26.83 -12.61
CA ASN A 58 -0.56 27.09 -13.67
C ASN A 58 0.90 27.26 -13.20
N ASN A 59 1.19 27.02 -11.92
CA ASN A 59 2.55 26.93 -11.39
C ASN A 59 2.95 25.48 -11.16
N PHE A 60 4.18 25.13 -11.54
CA PHE A 60 4.78 23.85 -11.22
C PHE A 60 5.33 23.89 -9.80
N VAL A 61 4.76 23.08 -8.92
CA VAL A 61 5.22 22.93 -7.54
C VAL A 61 5.81 21.54 -7.37
N ASP A 62 7.00 21.46 -6.81
CA ASP A 62 7.62 20.19 -6.44
C ASP A 62 6.94 19.64 -5.18
N LYS A 63 6.33 18.46 -5.29
CA LYS A 63 5.77 17.71 -4.16
C LYS A 63 6.71 16.58 -3.80
N THR A 64 7.35 16.71 -2.65
CA THR A 64 8.18 15.64 -2.08
C THR A 64 7.30 14.66 -1.28
N THR A 65 7.50 13.37 -1.53
CA THR A 65 6.86 12.28 -0.80
C THR A 65 7.89 11.26 -0.35
N TYR A 66 7.66 10.59 0.77
CA TYR A 66 8.60 9.63 1.34
C TYR A 66 7.99 8.23 1.43
N TYR A 67 8.78 7.23 1.07
CA TYR A 67 8.40 5.81 1.12
C TYR A 67 9.33 5.09 2.09
N PRO A 68 8.86 4.69 3.28
CA PRO A 68 9.71 4.05 4.26
C PRO A 68 10.08 2.63 3.83
N VAL A 69 11.36 2.31 3.92
CA VAL A 69 11.87 0.94 3.87
C VAL A 69 11.86 0.42 5.30
N ILE A 70 11.12 -0.65 5.53
CA ILE A 70 10.97 -1.27 6.84
C ILE A 70 11.73 -2.59 6.87
N ARG A 71 12.29 -2.91 8.03
CA ARG A 71 12.89 -4.20 8.31
C ARG A 71 12.22 -4.83 9.52
N TYR A 72 11.86 -6.10 9.42
CA TYR A 72 11.26 -6.86 10.50
C TYR A 72 11.67 -8.33 10.45
N THR A 73 11.44 -9.02 11.56
CA THR A 73 11.74 -10.44 11.71
C THR A 73 10.43 -11.23 11.77
N THR A 74 10.32 -12.29 10.97
CA THR A 74 9.16 -13.20 11.02
C THR A 74 9.24 -14.11 12.24
N HIS A 75 8.14 -14.81 12.54
CA HIS A 75 8.12 -15.83 13.59
C HIS A 75 9.06 -17.02 13.26
N HIS A 76 9.44 -17.20 12.00
CA HIS A 76 10.41 -18.20 11.56
C HIS A 76 11.86 -17.69 11.57
N TRP A 77 12.10 -16.51 12.17
CA TRP A 77 13.41 -15.86 12.26
C TRP A 77 13.97 -15.38 10.92
N ASP A 78 13.12 -15.24 9.90
CA ASP A 78 13.53 -14.63 8.64
C ASP A 78 13.57 -13.11 8.78
N HIS A 79 14.64 -12.49 8.28
CA HIS A 79 14.74 -11.03 8.20
C HIS A 79 14.27 -10.55 6.84
N LEU A 80 13.24 -9.70 6.83
CA LEU A 80 12.67 -9.10 5.63
C LEU A 80 12.90 -7.60 5.64
N THR A 81 13.36 -7.07 4.50
CA THR A 81 13.51 -5.62 4.27
C THR A 81 12.70 -5.25 3.04
N LYS A 82 11.80 -4.29 3.17
CA LYS A 82 10.88 -3.93 2.09
C LYS A 82 10.48 -2.46 2.13
N GLN A 83 10.49 -1.82 0.95
CA GLN A 83 9.89 -0.50 0.77
C GLN A 83 8.36 -0.60 0.86
N HIS A 84 7.76 0.26 1.65
CA HIS A 84 6.32 0.36 1.74
C HIS A 84 5.74 1.04 0.50
N ASP A 85 4.60 0.54 0.02
CA ASP A 85 3.96 1.05 -1.21
C ASP A 85 3.21 2.37 -0.99
N VAL A 86 3.01 2.78 0.28
CA VAL A 86 2.30 4.01 0.63
C VAL A 86 3.30 5.12 0.93
N SER A 87 3.12 6.25 0.24
CA SER A 87 3.85 7.48 0.52
C SER A 87 3.32 8.19 1.74
N PHE A 88 4.21 8.84 2.49
CA PHE A 88 3.88 9.72 3.59
C PHE A 88 4.38 11.13 3.35
N GLU A 89 3.74 12.07 4.05
CA GLU A 89 4.19 13.45 4.13
C GLU A 89 5.54 13.55 4.85
N PRO A 90 6.31 14.63 4.59
CA PRO A 90 7.55 14.88 5.31
C PRO A 90 7.32 14.89 6.83
N GLY A 91 8.17 14.19 7.58
CA GLY A 91 8.18 14.24 9.05
C GLY A 91 7.26 13.24 9.77
N VAL A 92 6.42 12.48 9.06
CA VAL A 92 5.58 11.42 9.67
C VAL A 92 6.44 10.31 10.29
N PHE A 93 7.57 10.00 9.65
CA PHE A 93 8.48 8.94 10.06
C PHE A 93 9.93 9.38 9.95
N LYS A 94 10.81 8.72 10.70
CA LYS A 94 12.26 8.88 10.67
C LYS A 94 12.93 7.50 10.63
N THR A 95 14.12 7.44 10.03
CA THR A 95 14.98 6.26 10.12
C THR A 95 15.27 5.94 11.59
N GLY A 96 15.11 4.68 11.97
CA GLY A 96 15.21 4.19 13.34
C GLY A 96 13.87 4.07 14.06
N ASP A 97 12.79 4.67 13.54
CA ASP A 97 11.47 4.55 14.15
C ASP A 97 11.00 3.10 14.15
N LYS A 98 10.38 2.71 15.26
CA LYS A 98 9.72 1.41 15.43
C LYS A 98 8.24 1.57 15.14
N ILE A 99 7.70 0.66 14.33
CA ILE A 99 6.29 0.60 13.97
C ILE A 99 5.77 -0.82 14.15
N THR A 100 4.48 -0.93 14.45
CA THR A 100 3.80 -2.23 14.49
C THR A 100 3.25 -2.57 13.11
N ILE A 101 3.55 -3.77 12.62
CA ILE A 101 2.94 -4.34 11.41
C ILE A 101 2.19 -5.62 11.75
N ILE A 102 1.22 -5.96 10.90
CA ILE A 102 0.55 -7.26 10.90
C ILE A 102 0.83 -7.91 9.55
N TYR A 103 1.55 -9.04 9.54
CA TYR A 103 1.88 -9.78 8.31
C TYR A 103 1.08 -11.07 8.17
N ASP A 104 0.91 -11.53 6.93
CA ASP A 104 0.30 -12.82 6.61
C ASP A 104 1.28 -13.95 6.90
N SER A 105 0.96 -14.85 7.82
CA SER A 105 1.84 -15.97 8.19
C SER A 105 2.17 -16.90 7.02
N LYS A 106 1.29 -16.98 6.01
CA LYS A 106 1.51 -17.80 4.82
C LYS A 106 2.35 -17.10 3.76
N ASN A 107 2.45 -15.77 3.84
CA ASN A 107 3.24 -14.97 2.91
C ASN A 107 3.68 -13.67 3.61
N PRO A 108 4.83 -13.70 4.31
CA PRO A 108 5.29 -12.59 5.12
C PRO A 108 5.46 -11.27 4.35
N ASP A 109 5.76 -11.30 3.05
CA ASP A 109 5.84 -10.11 2.20
C ASP A 109 4.56 -9.27 2.15
N ARG A 110 3.44 -9.85 2.61
CA ARG A 110 2.14 -9.22 2.69
C ARG A 110 1.89 -8.77 4.12
N TYR A 111 1.95 -7.46 4.33
CA TYR A 111 1.67 -6.87 5.63
C TYR A 111 0.77 -5.65 5.51
N VAL A 112 0.19 -5.27 6.65
CA VAL A 112 -0.46 -4.00 6.86
C VAL A 112 0.23 -3.32 8.05
N VAL A 113 0.41 -2.01 7.99
CA VAL A 113 0.86 -1.25 9.16
C VAL A 113 -0.32 -1.14 10.14
N ASP A 114 -0.08 -1.37 11.43
CA ASP A 114 -1.09 -1.28 12.50
C ASP A 114 -1.12 0.14 13.08
N ASP A 115 0.03 0.84 13.08
CA ASP A 115 0.27 2.16 13.72
C ASP A 115 -0.27 3.39 12.96
N PHE A 116 -1.25 3.25 12.07
CA PHE A 116 -1.80 4.38 11.29
C PHE A 116 -2.46 5.50 12.12
N ASN A 117 -2.56 5.36 13.45
CA ASN A 117 -3.09 6.39 14.35
C ASN A 117 -2.13 7.56 14.62
N LYS A 118 -0.88 7.54 14.12
CA LYS A 118 0.04 8.68 14.25
C LYS A 118 0.01 9.67 13.08
N ALA A 119 -0.81 9.42 12.06
CA ALA A 119 -0.81 10.21 10.80
C ALA A 119 -2.17 10.84 10.45
N LEU A 120 -3.07 11.01 11.42
CA LEU A 120 -4.36 11.72 11.28
C LEU A 120 -4.49 12.81 12.34
#